data_AF-A0A9D6M8D1-F1
#
_entry.id   AF-A0A9D6M8D1-F1
#
_cell.length_a   1.000
_cell.length_b   1.000
_cell.length_c   1.000
_cell.angle_alpha   90.00
_cell.angle_beta   90.00
_cell.angle_gamma   90.00
#
_symmetry.space_group_name_H-M   'P 1'
#
loop_
_entity.id
_entity.type
_entity.pdbx_description
1 polymer ?
#
loop_
_entity_poly.entity_id
_entity_poly.type
_entity_poly.pdbx_seq_one_letter_code
_entity_poly.pdbx_strand_id
1 'polypeptide(L)'
;MAGSAALLIVGPFVGLTAEAARPLVWTFGLSLLVNLLITWGGEFAVPHASQVAAMAAHMITGGKYSRWYRASLIGGLVVPLVIVALPDPSVFAYSLAGLLSLAGLFAYEWVFVMAPQDVPNN
;
A
#
# COMPACT_ATOMS: atom_id res chain seq x y z
N MET A 1 -8.10 -3.72 -1.14
CA MET A 1 -7.28 -2.68 -1.78
C MET A 1 -6.94 -3.02 -3.23
N ALA A 2 -6.17 -4.09 -3.51
CA ALA A 2 -5.68 -4.36 -4.88
C ALA A 2 -6.79 -4.54 -5.94
N GLY A 3 -7.83 -5.34 -5.67
CA GLY A 3 -8.93 -5.53 -6.61
C GLY A 3 -9.69 -4.24 -6.91
N SER A 4 -9.99 -3.44 -5.88
CA SER A 4 -10.65 -2.14 -6.08
C SER A 4 -9.75 -1.13 -6.81
N ALA A 5 -8.43 -1.15 -6.56
CA ALA A 5 -7.46 -0.32 -7.28
C ALA A 5 -7.43 -0.66 -8.78
N ALA A 6 -7.40 -1.96 -9.12
CA ALA A 6 -7.42 -2.41 -10.51
C ALA A 6 -8.69 -1.94 -11.26
N LEU A 7 -9.86 -2.02 -10.62
CA LEU A 7 -11.10 -1.54 -11.22
C LEU A 7 -11.12 0.00 -11.38
N LEU A 8 -10.55 0.76 -10.43
CA LEU A 8 -10.43 2.22 -10.55
C LEU A 8 -9.49 2.64 -11.69
N ILE A 9 -8.46 1.85 -11.97
CA ILE A 9 -7.55 2.08 -13.10
C ILE A 9 -8.29 1.91 -14.44
N VAL A 10 -9.17 0.91 -14.53
CA VAL A 10 -9.96 0.63 -15.74
C VAL A 10 -11.13 1.61 -15.91
N GLY A 11 -11.62 2.23 -14.84
CA GLY A 11 -12.78 3.11 -14.80
C GLY A 11 -12.88 4.15 -15.94
N PRO A 12 -11.84 4.97 -16.22
CA PRO A 12 -11.86 5.93 -17.32
C PRO A 12 -12.10 5.32 -18.71
N PHE A 13 -11.65 4.07 -18.93
CA PHE A 13 -11.71 3.40 -20.24
C PHE A 13 -13.05 2.74 -20.51
N VAL A 14 -13.86 2.52 -19.47
CA VAL A 14 -15.18 1.87 -19.56
C VAL A 14 -16.34 2.84 -19.33
N GLY A 15 -16.06 4.15 -19.24
CA GLY A 15 -17.08 5.17 -19.03
C GLY A 15 -17.73 5.13 -17.65
N LEU A 16 -16.98 4.73 -16.61
CA LEU A 16 -17.50 4.65 -15.25
C LEU A 16 -17.92 6.04 -14.76
N THR A 17 -19.22 6.22 -14.47
CA THR A 17 -19.73 7.49 -13.93
C THR A 17 -19.26 7.68 -12.49
N ALA A 18 -19.21 8.93 -12.01
CA ALA A 18 -18.82 9.24 -10.63
C ALA A 18 -19.73 8.54 -9.60
N GLU A 19 -21.03 8.45 -9.90
CA GLU A 19 -22.01 7.77 -9.05
C GLU A 19 -21.77 6.25 -9.00
N ALA A 20 -21.48 5.63 -10.15
CA ALA A 20 -21.15 4.20 -10.22
C ALA A 20 -19.80 3.88 -9.57
N ALA A 21 -18.85 4.83 -9.59
CA ALA A 21 -17.55 4.68 -8.94
C ALA A 21 -17.62 4.81 -7.40
N ARG A 22 -18.68 5.42 -6.84
CA ARG A 22 -18.79 5.69 -5.41
C ARG A 22 -18.59 4.47 -4.50
N PRO A 23 -19.27 3.32 -4.67
CA PRO A 23 -19.03 2.14 -3.84
C PRO A 23 -17.61 1.58 -4.00
N LEU A 24 -17.02 1.72 -5.18
CA LEU A 24 -15.67 1.29 -5.47
C LEU A 24 -14.63 2.17 -4.76
N VAL A 25 -14.83 3.49 -4.78
CA VAL A 25 -13.99 4.46 -4.06
C VAL A 25 -14.07 4.25 -2.55
N TRP A 26 -15.26 4.00 -1.99
CA TRP A 26 -15.40 3.67 -0.56
C TRP A 26 -14.68 2.37 -0.18
N THR A 27 -14.87 1.31 -0.96
CA THR A 27 -14.17 0.03 -0.75
C THR A 27 -12.65 0.22 -0.84
N PHE A 28 -12.19 0.99 -1.81
CA PHE A 28 -10.78 1.31 -1.98
C PHE A 28 -10.23 2.09 -0.79
N GLY A 29 -10.86 3.21 -0.42
CA GLY A 29 -10.45 4.07 0.69
C GLY A 29 -10.45 3.35 2.04
N LEU A 30 -11.51 2.60 2.36
CA LEU A 30 -11.59 1.82 3.60
C LEU A 30 -10.51 0.75 3.66
N SER A 31 -10.31 0.01 2.55
CA SER A 31 -9.29 -1.03 2.53
C SER A 31 -7.86 -0.47 2.53
N LEU A 32 -7.62 0.72 1.96
CA LEU A 32 -6.35 1.45 2.11
C LEU A 32 -6.10 1.84 3.57
N LEU A 33 -7.12 2.38 4.26
CA LEU A 33 -7.00 2.77 5.65
C LEU A 33 -6.69 1.58 6.55
N VAL A 34 -7.41 0.47 6.38
CA VAL A 34 -7.15 -0.77 7.10
C VAL A 34 -5.73 -1.27 6.81
N ASN A 35 -5.32 -1.29 5.54
CA ASN A 35 -3.96 -1.72 5.17
C ASN A 35 -2.89 -0.82 5.81
N LEU A 36 -3.07 0.50 5.80
CA LEU A 36 -2.17 1.45 6.46
C LEU A 36 -2.03 1.16 7.95
N LEU A 37 -3.15 0.93 8.66
CA LEU A 37 -3.13 0.64 10.09
C LEU A 37 -2.42 -0.69 10.39
N ILE A 38 -2.62 -1.71 9.56
CA ILE A 38 -1.96 -3.02 9.71
C ILE A 38 -0.45 -2.89 9.42
N THR A 39 -0.08 -2.30 8.28
CA THR A 39 1.32 -2.19 7.84
C THR A 39 2.14 -1.27 8.74
N TRP A 40 1.55 -0.17 9.23
CA TRP A 40 2.26 0.77 10.09
C TRP A 40 2.23 0.36 11.57
N GLY A 41 1.07 -0.10 12.07
CA GLY A 41 0.86 -0.35 13.50
C GLY A 41 0.90 -1.82 13.92
N GLY A 42 0.63 -2.77 13.02
CA GLY A 42 0.49 -4.20 13.37
C GLY A 42 1.74 -5.03 13.08
N GLU A 43 2.26 -4.96 11.86
CA GLU A 43 3.29 -5.91 11.37
C GLU A 43 4.62 -5.79 12.13
N PHE A 44 5.06 -4.56 12.45
CA PHE A 44 6.39 -4.30 13.00
C PHE A 44 6.40 -3.86 14.47
N ALA A 45 5.23 -3.66 15.08
CA ALA A 45 5.11 -3.30 16.49
C ALA A 45 5.01 -4.53 17.42
N VAL A 46 4.84 -5.73 16.86
CA VAL A 46 4.67 -6.98 17.61
C VAL A 46 6.03 -7.67 17.79
N PRO A 47 6.29 -8.29 18.96
CA PRO A 47 7.49 -9.11 19.15
C PRO A 47 7.56 -10.24 18.13
N HIS A 48 8.69 -10.35 17.44
CA HIS A 48 8.90 -11.39 16.43
C HIS A 48 9.35 -12.67 17.12
N ALA A 49 8.74 -13.80 16.75
CA ALA A 49 9.00 -15.10 17.39
C ALA A 49 10.44 -15.63 17.15
N SER A 50 11.12 -15.17 16.09
CA SER A 50 12.48 -15.60 15.75
C SER A 50 13.42 -14.41 15.58
N GLN A 51 14.71 -14.63 15.87
CA GLN A 51 15.76 -13.62 15.66
C GLN A 51 15.86 -13.22 14.18
N VAL A 52 15.70 -14.19 13.27
CA VAL A 52 15.69 -13.95 11.82
C VAL A 52 14.58 -12.99 11.43
N ALA A 53 13.37 -13.19 11.95
CA ALA A 53 12.23 -12.30 11.68
C ALA A 53 12.45 -10.91 12.27
N ALA A 54 13.02 -10.81 13.48
CA ALA A 54 13.38 -9.51 14.08
C ALA A 54 14.45 -8.75 13.27
N MET A 55 15.46 -9.45 12.76
CA MET A 55 16.50 -8.85 11.90
C MET A 55 15.91 -8.38 10.57
N ALA A 56 15.08 -9.19 9.92
CA ALA A 56 14.40 -8.82 8.68
C ALA A 56 13.52 -7.58 8.88
N ALA A 57 12.74 -7.54 9.98
CA ALA A 57 11.93 -6.39 10.35
C ALA A 57 12.76 -5.12 10.55
N HIS A 58 13.90 -5.22 11.23
CA HIS A 58 14.82 -4.10 11.37
C HIS A 58 15.38 -3.65 10.00
N MET A 59 15.72 -4.58 9.11
CA MET A 59 16.19 -4.25 7.75
C MET A 59 15.13 -3.52 6.91
N ILE A 60 13.85 -3.88 7.07
CA ILE A 60 12.70 -3.24 6.40
C ILE A 60 12.43 -1.85 6.97
N THR A 61 12.40 -1.70 8.30
CA THR A 61 11.93 -0.47 8.94
C THR A 61 13.01 0.60 9.08
N GLY A 62 14.24 0.19 9.42
CA GLY A 62 15.38 1.09 9.70
C GLY A 62 16.64 0.83 8.88
N GLY A 63 16.79 -0.36 8.29
CA GLY A 63 17.99 -0.77 7.59
C GLY A 63 17.96 -0.54 6.08
N LYS A 64 18.59 -1.47 5.34
CA LYS A 64 18.80 -1.46 3.89
C LYS A 64 17.54 -1.17 3.07
N TYR A 65 16.38 -1.65 3.52
CA TYR A 65 15.11 -1.59 2.78
C TYR A 65 14.19 -0.44 3.23
N SER A 66 14.60 0.36 4.22
CA SER A 66 13.78 1.44 4.80
C SER A 66 13.27 2.48 3.82
N ARG A 67 14.04 2.84 2.80
CA ARG A 67 13.59 3.80 1.77
C ARG A 67 12.42 3.25 0.96
N TRP A 68 12.50 1.98 0.57
CA TRP A 68 11.44 1.31 -0.20
C TRP A 68 10.19 1.08 0.65
N TYR A 69 10.36 0.70 1.91
CA TYR A 69 9.25 0.59 2.87
C TYR A 69 8.55 1.94 3.11
N ARG A 70 9.30 3.04 3.27
CA ARG A 70 8.71 4.38 3.41
C ARG A 70 8.03 4.83 2.12
N ALA A 71 8.62 4.52 0.97
CA ALA A 71 8.01 4.82 -0.33
C ALA A 71 6.69 4.06 -0.54
N SER A 72 6.61 2.78 -0.13
CA SER A 72 5.36 2.02 -0.18
C SER A 72 4.31 2.57 0.78
N LEU A 73 4.68 2.93 2.01
CA LEU A 73 3.77 3.53 2.98
C LEU A 73 3.23 4.88 2.51
N ILE A 74 4.13 5.81 2.19
CA ILE A 74 3.74 7.17 1.86
C ILE A 74 3.12 7.22 0.46
N GLY A 75 3.83 6.70 -0.54
CA GLY A 75 3.39 6.74 -1.93
C GLY A 75 2.26 5.76 -2.25
N GLY A 76 2.23 4.59 -1.59
CA GLY A 76 1.24 3.55 -1.85
C GLY A 76 0.01 3.58 -0.98
N LEU A 77 0.06 4.20 0.20
CA LEU A 77 -1.09 4.22 1.12
C LEU A 77 -1.53 5.65 1.46
N VAL A 78 -0.63 6.48 1.98
CA VAL A 78 -0.99 7.84 2.45
C VAL A 78 -1.41 8.74 1.29
N VAL A 79 -0.63 8.82 0.22
CA VAL A 79 -0.95 9.67 -0.94
C VAL A 79 -2.28 9.24 -1.61
N PRO A 80 -2.53 7.94 -1.89
CA PRO A 80 -3.82 7.48 -2.37
C PRO A 80 -4.99 7.81 -1.45
N LEU A 81 -4.82 7.68 -0.13
CA LEU A 81 -5.86 8.08 0.86
C LEU A 81 -6.17 9.57 0.77
N VAL A 82 -5.14 10.42 0.66
CA VAL A 82 -5.33 11.87 0.48
C VAL A 82 -6.11 12.15 -0.80
N ILE A 83 -5.77 11.51 -1.92
CA ILE A 83 -6.50 11.68 -3.20
C ILE A 83 -7.99 11.31 -3.03
N VAL A 84 -8.28 10.20 -2.35
CA VAL A 84 -9.65 9.75 -2.09
C VAL A 84 -10.43 10.72 -1.18
N ALA A 85 -9.73 11.43 -0.29
CA ALA A 85 -10.34 12.38 0.65
C ALA A 85 -10.50 13.80 0.10
N LEU A 86 -9.98 14.11 -1.09
CA LEU A 86 -10.18 15.41 -1.73
C LEU A 86 -11.67 15.61 -2.09
N PRO A 87 -12.17 16.86 -2.10
CA PRO A 87 -13.50 17.14 -2.61
C PRO A 87 -13.55 16.94 -4.12
N ASP A 88 -14.60 16.26 -4.60
CA ASP A 88 -14.89 15.97 -6.01
C ASP A 88 -13.68 15.55 -6.88
N PRO A 89 -12.93 14.48 -6.51
CA PRO A 89 -11.82 13.98 -7.31
C PRO A 89 -12.32 13.49 -8.67
N SER A 90 -11.56 13.81 -9.73
CA SER A 90 -11.85 13.29 -11.06
C SER A 90 -11.64 11.77 -11.12
N VAL A 91 -12.29 11.09 -12.08
CA VAL A 91 -12.09 9.65 -12.30
C VAL A 91 -10.61 9.31 -12.53
N PHE A 92 -9.87 10.19 -13.23
CA PHE A 92 -8.43 10.04 -13.44
C PHE A 92 -7.62 10.14 -12.14
N ALA A 93 -8.03 11.00 -11.20
CA ALA A 93 -7.39 11.08 -9.89
C ALA A 93 -7.54 9.75 -9.12
N TYR A 94 -8.73 9.15 -9.14
CA TYR A 94 -8.93 7.83 -8.55
C TYR A 94 -8.11 6.73 -9.24
N SER A 95 -7.98 6.77 -10.56
CA SER A 95 -7.12 5.84 -11.30
C SER A 95 -5.65 5.98 -10.91
N LEU A 96 -5.16 7.22 -10.76
CA LEU A 96 -3.81 7.49 -10.28
C LEU A 96 -3.61 6.96 -8.85
N ALA A 97 -4.58 7.17 -7.96
CA ALA A 97 -4.54 6.61 -6.61
C ALA A 97 -4.46 5.07 -6.63
N GLY A 98 -5.22 4.43 -7.53
CA GLY A 98 -5.14 3.00 -7.79
C GLY A 98 -3.74 2.56 -8.23
N LEU A 99 -3.15 3.21 -9.23
CA LEU A 99 -1.79 2.92 -9.72
C LEU A 99 -0.74 3.04 -8.63
N LEU A 100 -0.77 4.15 -7.89
CA LEU A 100 0.15 4.41 -6.79
C LEU A 100 0.02 3.33 -5.70
N SER A 101 -1.20 2.91 -5.37
CA SER A 101 -1.42 1.85 -4.38
C SER A 101 -0.87 0.49 -4.80
N LEU A 102 -0.98 0.13 -6.08
CA LEU A 102 -0.42 -1.13 -6.59
C LEU A 102 1.11 -1.07 -6.68
N ALA A 103 1.68 0.07 -7.10
CA ALA A 103 3.13 0.26 -7.12
C ALA A 103 3.72 0.20 -5.71
N GLY A 104 3.05 0.81 -4.73
CA GLY A 104 3.44 0.73 -3.33
C GLY A 104 3.28 -0.68 -2.75
N LEU A 105 2.19 -1.38 -3.08
CA LEU A 105 2.01 -2.78 -2.69
C LEU A 105 3.16 -3.66 -3.20
N PHE A 106 3.52 -3.52 -4.48
CA PHE A 106 4.65 -4.24 -5.05
C PHE A 106 5.97 -3.93 -4.32
N ALA A 107 6.24 -2.65 -4.03
CA ALA A 107 7.44 -2.27 -3.29
C ALA A 107 7.46 -2.86 -1.87
N TYR A 108 6.31 -2.90 -1.19
CA TYR A 108 6.16 -3.54 0.12
C TYR A 108 6.43 -5.05 0.06
N GLU A 109 5.77 -5.76 -0.85
CA GLU A 109 5.94 -7.21 -1.01
C GLU A 109 7.38 -7.57 -1.39
N TRP A 110 8.00 -6.76 -2.26
CA TRP A 110 9.38 -6.95 -2.64
C TRP A 110 10.33 -6.87 -1.44
N VAL A 111 10.22 -5.84 -0.59
CA VAL A 111 11.07 -5.75 0.60
C VAL A 111 10.75 -6.85 1.62
N PHE A 112 9.48 -7.24 1.73
CA PHE A 112 9.04 -8.29 2.65
C PHE A 112 9.61 -9.67 2.26
N VAL A 113 9.72 -9.95 0.97
CA VAL A 113 10.34 -11.18 0.45
C VAL A 113 11.86 -11.13 0.55
N MET A 114 12.48 -9.98 0.23
CA MET A 114 13.94 -9.88 0.13
C MET A 114 14.63 -9.75 1.49
N ALA A 115 14.04 -9.07 2.47
CA ALA A 115 14.71 -8.82 3.75
C ALA A 115 15.07 -10.11 4.53
N PRO A 116 14.20 -11.13 4.65
CA PRO A 116 14.58 -12.39 5.29
C PRO A 116 15.68 -13.16 4.54
N GLN A 117 15.74 -13.05 3.22
CA GLN A 117 16.74 -13.74 2.39
C GLN A 117 18.15 -13.16 2.56
N ASP A 118 18.25 -11.89 2.96
CA ASP A 118 19.51 -11.22 3.24
C ASP A 118 19.97 -11.40 4.70
N VAL A 119 19.19 -12.06 5.56
CA VAL A 119 19.61 -12.33 6.95
C VAL A 119 20.74 -13.38 6.93
N PRO A 120 21.89 -13.11 7.55
CA PRO A 120 23.00 -14.07 7.65
C PRO A 120 22.57 -15.38 8.34
N ASN A 121 23.04 -16.52 7.81
CA ASN A 121 22.72 -17.87 8.31
C ASN A 121 23.84 -18.46 9.18
N ASN A 122 24.43 -17.65 10.06
CA ASN A 122 25.62 -17.99 10.85
C ASN A 122 25.36 -18.02 12.36
#